data_AF-S8AGK1-F1
#
_entry.id   AF-S8AGK1-F1
#
_cell.length_a   1.000
_cell.length_b   1.000
_cell.length_c   1.000
_cell.angle_alpha   90.00
_cell.angle_beta   90.00
_cell.angle_gamma   90.00
#
_symmetry.space_group_name_H-M   'P 1'
#
loop_
_entity.id
_entity.type
_entity.pdbx_description
1 polymer ?
#
loop_
_entity_poly.entity_id
_entity_poly.type
_entity_poly.pdbx_seq_one_letter_code
_entity_poly.pdbx_strand_id
1 'polypeptide(L)'
;MADILDFQDHCTHAVLKQKTRYQAGERDMVTIFAQFFEDDEKRGRKALNDKQLAQDAFLTLFAGMDTVSHTLTFAIYYTMKHPDVDARLLEEVKNVIQTPTFPAAPEEVLSALPLLQVASTICLSFAKFVLNIEIISNAIQRRHSNFLSPPFTGAPQFSDEGKDGDPESLDSVAKSSVPPFNPHPLLRSGHLQTCASLFTLDDTQFTYKRQIIVAESPDGSDRGSFSIDVAVPFTHGDDDMQNSEPRNIPPRTSFFTPKEFAAWSDEETTPVVVVLHGLGGGSHENYVRLALEPLVSAKTAGGLGFAAVVVNARGCAWTKLTSNKMFNAMFTQDFRQVAALVRERFPKRPIMGLGFSLGANILAHYLGEEGPYCPLKAAVLVSSPHNMEACANLMYMSFTGRQYSKFLASSLKKLFERNYDMLRTNPAIDVEGVRKAVYPFEYDTACTAPVAGFRTGGDQDKAFPLQEVQANPYLVYTTTSIGGHLGWFEWDMGQWFPKPIAGFFGRMEKLKLIDEPSVVNAIDNVEETEEKLSSSWHDSILELFLLALDIPDFGV
;
A
#
# COMPACT_ATOMS: atom_id res chain seq x y z
N MET A 1 13.83 -2.94 -17.01
CA MET A 1 12.66 -2.09 -17.33
C MET A 1 12.79 -1.54 -18.74
N ALA A 2 13.98 -1.08 -19.17
CA ALA A 2 14.28 -0.87 -20.59
C ALA A 2 13.92 -2.11 -21.44
N ASP A 3 14.34 -3.31 -21.01
CA ASP A 3 14.05 -4.54 -21.78
C ASP A 3 12.56 -4.95 -21.81
N ILE A 4 11.78 -4.53 -20.80
CA ILE A 4 10.34 -4.84 -20.73
C ILE A 4 9.53 -3.82 -21.55
N LEU A 5 9.94 -2.55 -21.51
CA LEU A 5 9.36 -1.50 -22.34
C LEU A 5 9.72 -1.72 -23.82
N ASP A 6 10.96 -2.10 -24.12
CA ASP A 6 11.38 -2.51 -25.47
C ASP A 6 10.60 -3.72 -25.98
N PHE A 7 10.31 -4.69 -25.10
CA PHE A 7 9.50 -5.86 -25.45
C PHE A 7 8.03 -5.48 -25.67
N GLN A 8 7.48 -4.59 -24.85
CA GLN A 8 6.13 -4.05 -25.02
C GLN A 8 6.01 -3.27 -26.33
N ASP A 9 7.00 -2.47 -26.67
CA ASP A 9 7.05 -1.69 -27.92
C ASP A 9 7.16 -2.61 -29.14
N HIS A 10 7.94 -3.70 -29.06
CA HIS A 10 8.01 -4.72 -30.11
C HIS A 10 6.68 -5.46 -30.31
N CYS A 11 6.00 -5.86 -29.24
CA CYS A 11 4.69 -6.53 -29.30
C CYS A 11 3.64 -5.59 -29.92
N THR A 12 3.66 -4.32 -29.50
CA THR A 12 2.80 -3.26 -30.02
C THR A 12 3.02 -3.06 -31.52
N HIS A 13 4.28 -2.92 -31.95
CA HIS A 13 4.61 -2.74 -33.36
C HIS A 13 4.19 -3.94 -34.21
N ALA A 14 4.37 -5.17 -33.70
CA ALA A 14 4.02 -6.40 -34.41
C ALA A 14 2.51 -6.54 -34.64
N VAL A 15 1.67 -6.28 -33.62
CA VAL A 15 0.22 -6.40 -33.75
C VAL A 15 -0.39 -5.27 -34.58
N LEU A 16 0.11 -4.04 -34.47
CA LEU A 16 -0.37 -2.94 -35.31
C LEU A 16 0.00 -3.18 -36.79
N LYS A 17 1.19 -3.71 -37.08
CA LYS A 17 1.58 -4.12 -38.44
C LYS A 17 0.67 -5.21 -38.99
N GLN A 18 0.24 -6.17 -38.17
CA GLN A 18 -0.73 -7.20 -38.58
C GLN A 18 -2.11 -6.61 -38.83
N LYS A 19 -2.59 -5.68 -37.99
CA LYS A 19 -3.86 -4.96 -38.19
C LYS A 19 -3.87 -4.23 -39.55
N THR A 20 -2.81 -3.50 -39.86
CA THR A 20 -2.69 -2.78 -41.14
C THR A 20 -2.73 -3.72 -42.35
N ARG A 21 -2.05 -4.88 -42.28
CA ARG A 21 -2.08 -5.89 -43.35
C ARG A 21 -3.45 -6.55 -43.50
N TYR A 22 -4.10 -6.86 -42.38
CA TYR A 22 -5.46 -7.40 -42.36
C TYR A 22 -6.46 -6.44 -43.01
N GLN A 23 -6.37 -5.15 -42.69
CA GLN A 23 -7.19 -4.09 -43.30
C GLN A 23 -6.87 -3.86 -44.79
N ALA A 24 -5.64 -4.15 -45.23
CA ALA A 24 -5.23 -4.09 -46.63
C ALA A 24 -5.71 -5.30 -47.48
N GLY A 25 -6.46 -6.24 -46.89
CA GLY A 25 -7.06 -7.37 -47.60
C GLY A 25 -6.27 -8.68 -47.56
N GLU A 26 -5.12 -8.72 -46.89
CA GLU A 26 -4.32 -9.94 -46.69
C GLU A 26 -4.89 -10.79 -45.54
N ARG A 27 -6.04 -11.44 -45.80
CA ARG A 27 -6.81 -12.21 -44.79
C ARG A 27 -6.34 -13.65 -44.53
N ASP A 28 -5.34 -14.14 -45.26
CA ASP A 28 -4.83 -15.52 -45.16
C ASP A 28 -3.92 -15.78 -43.95
N MET A 29 -3.60 -14.76 -43.13
CA MET A 29 -2.87 -14.96 -41.88
C MET A 29 -3.82 -15.30 -40.73
N VAL A 30 -3.77 -16.54 -40.23
CA VAL A 30 -4.40 -16.94 -38.97
C VAL A 30 -3.65 -16.26 -37.82
N THR A 31 -4.01 -15.02 -37.51
CA THR A 31 -3.57 -14.32 -36.29
C THR A 31 -4.68 -14.36 -35.25
N ILE A 32 -4.32 -14.70 -34.01
CA ILE A 32 -5.23 -14.73 -32.86
C ILE A 32 -5.91 -13.38 -32.61
N PHE A 33 -5.32 -12.29 -33.14
CA PHE A 33 -5.84 -10.93 -32.99
C PHE A 33 -6.85 -10.53 -34.07
N ALA A 34 -7.04 -11.33 -35.12
CA ALA A 34 -7.92 -10.99 -36.25
C ALA A 34 -9.35 -10.67 -35.79
N GLN A 35 -9.84 -11.43 -34.81
CA GLN A 35 -11.16 -11.25 -34.22
C GLN A 35 -11.33 -9.92 -33.46
N PHE A 36 -10.27 -9.18 -33.15
CA PHE A 36 -10.32 -7.89 -32.44
C PHE A 36 -10.15 -6.68 -33.36
N PHE A 37 -9.90 -6.90 -34.65
CA PHE A 37 -9.69 -5.82 -35.63
C PHE A 37 -10.98 -5.29 -36.25
N GLU A 38 -12.08 -6.05 -36.18
CA GLU A 38 -13.39 -5.71 -36.76
C GLU A 38 -14.48 -5.77 -35.68
N ASP A 39 -15.57 -5.04 -35.93
CA ASP A 39 -16.77 -5.09 -35.09
C ASP A 39 -17.46 -6.45 -35.23
N ASP A 40 -17.93 -6.98 -34.10
CA ASP A 40 -18.66 -8.24 -34.00
C ASP A 40 -20.07 -7.93 -33.49
N GLU A 41 -20.92 -7.50 -34.43
CA GLU A 41 -22.31 -7.11 -34.16
C GLU A 41 -23.14 -8.23 -33.54
N LYS A 42 -22.84 -9.51 -33.87
CA LYS A 42 -23.53 -10.68 -33.32
C LYS A 42 -23.29 -10.87 -31.83
N ARG A 43 -22.13 -10.43 -31.33
CA ARG A 43 -21.76 -10.50 -29.91
C ARG A 43 -21.78 -9.14 -29.21
N GLY A 44 -22.24 -8.09 -29.88
CA GLY A 44 -22.29 -6.73 -29.35
C GLY A 44 -20.92 -6.13 -29.00
N ARG A 45 -19.86 -6.60 -29.66
CA ARG A 45 -18.47 -6.24 -29.35
C ARG A 45 -17.89 -5.37 -30.46
N LYS A 46 -17.34 -4.20 -30.09
CA LYS A 46 -16.64 -3.32 -31.03
C LYS A 46 -15.17 -3.70 -31.19
N ALA A 47 -14.58 -3.33 -32.32
CA ALA A 47 -13.17 -3.44 -32.61
C ALA A 47 -12.34 -2.68 -31.56
N LEU A 48 -11.20 -3.24 -31.19
CA LEU A 48 -10.29 -2.63 -30.22
C LEU A 48 -9.49 -1.49 -30.86
N ASN A 49 -9.30 -0.41 -30.10
CA ASN A 49 -8.40 0.68 -30.53
C ASN A 49 -6.92 0.29 -30.38
N ASP A 50 -6.02 1.06 -30.97
CA ASP A 50 -4.61 0.68 -31.07
C ASP A 50 -3.92 0.56 -29.71
N LYS A 51 -4.34 1.37 -28.72
CA LYS A 51 -3.82 1.30 -27.35
C LYS A 51 -4.30 0.03 -26.63
N GLN A 52 -5.55 -0.37 -26.85
CA GLN A 52 -6.10 -1.62 -26.32
C GLN A 52 -5.46 -2.85 -26.98
N LEU A 53 -5.28 -2.81 -28.29
CA LEU A 53 -4.59 -3.87 -29.03
C LEU A 53 -3.14 -4.04 -28.61
N ALA A 54 -2.42 -2.94 -28.36
CA ALA A 54 -1.05 -2.98 -27.84
C ALA A 54 -0.96 -3.67 -26.47
N GLN A 55 -1.92 -3.37 -25.59
CA GLN A 55 -2.01 -3.95 -24.25
C GLN A 55 -2.40 -5.44 -24.31
N ASP A 56 -3.37 -5.79 -25.14
CA ASP A 56 -3.81 -7.17 -25.34
C ASP A 56 -2.75 -7.99 -26.08
N ALA A 57 -1.97 -7.39 -26.98
CA ALA A 57 -0.85 -8.04 -27.66
C ALA A 57 0.24 -8.44 -26.66
N PHE A 58 0.64 -7.49 -25.82
CA PHE A 58 1.59 -7.73 -24.77
C PHE A 58 1.04 -8.77 -23.78
N LEU A 59 -0.21 -8.62 -23.33
CA LEU A 59 -0.85 -9.54 -22.39
C LEU A 59 -0.97 -10.96 -22.99
N THR A 60 -1.37 -11.09 -24.25
CA THR A 60 -1.55 -12.39 -24.91
C THR A 60 -0.21 -13.04 -25.27
N LEU A 61 0.86 -12.29 -25.55
CA LEU A 61 2.19 -12.88 -25.76
C LEU A 61 2.89 -13.21 -24.44
N PHE A 62 2.62 -12.43 -23.39
CA PHE A 62 3.15 -12.66 -22.04
C PHE A 62 2.36 -13.76 -21.29
N ALA A 63 1.07 -13.93 -21.58
CA ALA A 63 0.19 -14.96 -21.00
C ALA A 63 0.02 -16.20 -21.89
N GLY A 64 0.20 -16.08 -23.22
CA GLY A 64 -0.18 -17.08 -24.21
C GLY A 64 0.94 -17.95 -24.78
N MET A 65 2.15 -17.90 -24.23
CA MET A 65 3.11 -18.98 -24.45
C MET A 65 2.87 -20.06 -23.40
N ASP A 66 2.03 -21.03 -23.76
CA ASP A 66 1.97 -22.41 -23.28
C ASP A 66 2.46 -22.66 -21.83
N THR A 67 1.51 -22.74 -20.90
CA THR A 67 1.75 -23.07 -19.49
C THR A 67 2.54 -24.37 -19.32
N VAL A 68 2.41 -25.32 -20.26
CA VAL A 68 3.20 -26.56 -20.30
C VAL A 68 4.65 -26.27 -20.69
N SER A 69 4.88 -25.50 -21.75
CA SER A 69 6.24 -25.12 -22.18
C SER A 69 6.99 -24.27 -21.15
N HIS A 70 6.32 -23.35 -20.43
CA HIS A 70 6.95 -22.60 -19.34
C HIS A 70 7.24 -23.46 -18.11
N THR A 71 6.30 -24.32 -17.73
CA THR A 71 6.51 -25.29 -16.64
C THR A 71 7.69 -26.20 -16.97
N LEU A 72 7.77 -26.70 -18.21
CA LEU A 72 8.86 -27.56 -18.67
C LEU A 72 10.20 -26.80 -18.73
N THR A 73 10.20 -25.56 -19.23
CA THR A 73 11.40 -24.72 -19.30
C THR A 73 11.94 -24.40 -17.90
N PHE A 74 11.07 -24.09 -16.95
CA PHE A 74 11.47 -23.84 -15.56
C PHE A 74 11.87 -25.11 -14.81
N ALA A 75 11.20 -26.23 -15.07
CA ALA A 75 11.60 -27.52 -14.52
C ALA A 75 13.03 -27.86 -14.98
N ILE A 76 13.32 -27.72 -16.28
CA ILE A 76 14.66 -27.92 -16.86
C ILE A 76 15.68 -26.94 -16.25
N TYR A 77 15.33 -25.66 -16.14
CA TYR A 77 16.23 -24.67 -15.53
C TYR A 77 16.55 -24.97 -14.06
N TYR A 78 15.55 -25.41 -13.29
CA TYR A 78 15.69 -25.69 -11.86
C TYR A 78 16.53 -26.96 -11.63
N THR A 79 16.31 -28.03 -12.40
CA THR A 79 17.14 -29.23 -12.34
C THR A 79 18.58 -28.94 -12.79
N MET A 80 18.79 -28.09 -13.78
CA MET A 80 20.14 -27.63 -14.18
C MET A 80 20.86 -26.84 -13.08
N LYS A 81 20.14 -26.11 -12.22
CA LYS A 81 20.70 -25.34 -11.09
C LYS A 81 20.90 -26.17 -9.83
N HIS A 82 20.21 -27.31 -9.71
CA HIS A 82 20.23 -28.20 -8.55
C HIS A 82 20.50 -29.64 -9.01
N PRO A 83 21.76 -29.98 -9.33
CA PRO A 83 22.12 -31.31 -9.85
C PRO A 83 21.82 -32.46 -8.88
N ASP A 84 21.78 -32.16 -7.58
CA ASP A 84 21.38 -33.07 -6.52
C ASP A 84 19.89 -33.43 -6.59
N VAL A 85 19.03 -32.45 -6.92
CA VAL A 85 17.60 -32.66 -7.13
C VAL A 85 17.36 -33.41 -8.44
N ASP A 86 18.11 -33.09 -9.50
CA ASP A 86 18.06 -33.80 -10.79
C ASP A 86 18.44 -35.29 -10.64
N ALA A 87 19.53 -35.59 -9.93
CA ALA A 87 19.97 -36.96 -9.68
C ALA A 87 18.92 -37.79 -8.93
N ARG A 88 18.27 -37.19 -7.91
CA ARG A 88 17.21 -37.84 -7.12
C ARG A 88 15.92 -38.04 -7.93
N LEU A 89 15.53 -37.06 -8.75
CA LEU A 89 14.40 -37.19 -9.67
C LEU A 89 14.65 -38.31 -10.69
N LEU A 90 15.86 -38.38 -11.25
CA LEU A 90 16.25 -39.43 -12.18
C LEU A 90 16.26 -40.81 -11.53
N GLU A 91 16.72 -40.91 -10.28
CA GLU A 91 16.70 -42.15 -9.51
C GLU A 91 15.26 -42.62 -9.23
N GLU A 92 14.38 -41.71 -8.81
CA GLU A 92 12.95 -41.99 -8.60
C GLU A 92 12.29 -42.50 -9.90
N VAL A 93 12.51 -41.79 -11.01
CA VAL A 93 11.98 -42.17 -12.33
C VAL A 93 12.48 -43.55 -12.74
N LYS A 94 13.77 -43.86 -12.55
CA LYS A 94 14.33 -45.18 -12.88
C LYS A 94 13.75 -46.29 -12.00
N ASN A 95 13.57 -46.03 -10.71
CA ASN A 95 13.07 -47.01 -9.76
C ASN A 95 11.60 -47.38 -10.02
N VAL A 96 10.80 -46.40 -10.44
CA VAL A 96 9.35 -46.57 -10.63
C VAL A 96 9.02 -47.02 -12.05
N ILE A 97 9.62 -46.40 -13.07
CA ILE A 97 9.28 -46.70 -14.46
C ILE A 97 9.99 -47.95 -14.98
N GLN A 98 11.16 -48.32 -14.42
CA GLN A 98 11.99 -49.54 -14.66
C GLN A 98 12.39 -49.83 -16.13
N THR A 99 11.54 -49.54 -17.11
CA THR A 99 11.72 -49.72 -18.55
C THR A 99 11.05 -48.56 -19.29
N PRO A 100 11.75 -47.81 -20.16
CA PRO A 100 11.13 -46.74 -20.94
C PRO A 100 10.23 -47.34 -22.02
N THR A 101 8.93 -47.43 -21.76
CA THR A 101 7.93 -47.82 -22.77
C THR A 101 7.24 -46.59 -23.36
N PHE A 102 7.17 -46.52 -24.69
CA PHE A 102 6.16 -45.75 -25.41
C PHE A 102 4.93 -46.67 -25.59
N PRO A 103 3.70 -46.30 -25.18
CA PRO A 103 3.17 -44.95 -24.94
C PRO A 103 2.95 -44.62 -23.45
N ALA A 104 2.41 -43.42 -23.17
CA ALA A 104 2.22 -42.79 -21.87
C ALA A 104 2.03 -43.75 -20.68
N ALA A 105 2.80 -43.52 -19.62
CA ALA A 105 2.73 -44.30 -18.39
C ALA A 105 1.31 -44.27 -17.79
N PRO A 106 0.77 -45.41 -17.33
CA PRO A 106 -0.52 -45.48 -16.64
C PRO A 106 -0.59 -44.52 -15.45
N GLU A 107 -1.78 -44.04 -15.10
CA GLU A 107 -1.99 -43.08 -14.02
C GLU A 107 -1.50 -43.61 -12.66
N GLU A 108 -1.53 -44.92 -12.44
CA GLU A 108 -0.98 -45.54 -11.23
C GLU A 108 0.55 -45.40 -11.13
N VAL A 109 1.24 -45.41 -12.27
CA VAL A 109 2.71 -45.24 -12.36
C VAL A 109 3.08 -43.78 -12.14
N LEU A 110 2.32 -42.84 -12.70
CA LEU A 110 2.50 -41.39 -12.45
C LEU A 110 2.19 -41.01 -10.99
N SER A 111 1.27 -41.74 -10.36
CA SER A 111 0.92 -41.57 -8.94
C SER A 111 2.03 -42.01 -7.98
N ALA A 112 2.95 -42.86 -8.45
CA ALA A 112 4.06 -43.39 -7.67
C ALA A 112 5.35 -42.55 -7.76
N LEU A 113 5.29 -41.35 -8.36
CA LEU A 113 6.43 -40.41 -8.51
C LEU A 113 6.27 -39.16 -7.62
N PRO A 114 6.36 -39.28 -6.29
CA PRO A 114 6.06 -38.18 -5.37
C PRO A 114 7.01 -36.99 -5.51
N LEU A 115 8.31 -37.17 -5.78
CA LEU A 115 9.22 -36.04 -6.00
C LEU A 115 8.91 -35.32 -7.32
N LEU A 116 8.62 -36.05 -8.40
CA LEU A 116 8.22 -35.44 -9.68
C LEU A 116 6.90 -34.66 -9.57
N GLN A 117 5.94 -35.17 -8.79
CA GLN A 117 4.68 -34.48 -8.51
C GLN A 117 4.89 -33.22 -7.70
N VAL A 118 5.74 -33.25 -6.67
CA VAL A 118 6.09 -32.06 -5.88
C VAL A 118 6.79 -31.02 -6.75
N ALA A 119 7.75 -31.43 -7.58
CA ALA A 119 8.45 -30.53 -8.51
C ALA A 119 7.48 -29.88 -9.51
N SER A 120 6.59 -30.67 -10.10
CA SER A 120 5.57 -30.18 -11.04
C SER A 120 4.54 -29.27 -10.36
N THR A 121 4.17 -29.56 -9.11
CA THR A 121 3.27 -28.71 -8.31
C THR A 121 3.89 -27.36 -7.99
N ILE A 122 5.20 -27.32 -7.69
CA ILE A 122 5.95 -26.08 -7.48
C ILE A 122 5.98 -25.25 -8.78
N CYS A 123 6.24 -25.88 -9.93
CA CYS A 123 6.25 -25.20 -11.22
C CYS A 123 4.84 -24.71 -11.64
N LEU A 124 3.79 -25.51 -11.42
CA LEU A 124 2.39 -25.14 -11.73
C LEU A 124 1.83 -24.05 -10.80
N SER A 125 2.32 -23.96 -9.55
CA SER A 125 1.96 -22.89 -8.63
C SER A 125 2.36 -21.51 -9.15
N PHE A 126 3.42 -21.45 -9.97
CA PHE A 126 3.86 -20.23 -10.65
C PHE A 126 2.99 -19.90 -11.88
N ALA A 127 2.59 -20.91 -12.67
CA ALA A 127 1.67 -20.71 -13.81
C ALA A 127 0.29 -20.22 -13.36
N LYS A 128 -0.22 -20.73 -12.23
CA LYS A 128 -1.47 -20.24 -11.60
C LYS A 128 -1.39 -18.77 -11.18
N PHE A 129 -0.22 -18.30 -10.75
CA PHE A 129 -0.01 -16.89 -10.40
C PHE A 129 -0.14 -15.97 -11.61
N VAL A 130 0.42 -16.36 -12.76
CA VAL A 130 0.34 -15.58 -14.02
C VAL A 130 -1.09 -15.57 -14.58
N LEU A 131 -1.76 -16.72 -14.61
CA LEU A 131 -3.16 -16.84 -15.08
C LEU A 131 -4.13 -16.01 -14.21
N ASN A 132 -3.87 -15.92 -12.90
CA ASN A 132 -4.68 -15.10 -12.00
C ASN A 132 -4.53 -13.60 -12.33
N ILE A 133 -3.32 -13.11 -12.62
CA ILE A 133 -3.09 -11.70 -13.01
C ILE A 133 -3.87 -11.34 -14.30
N GLU A 134 -3.95 -12.26 -15.26
CA GLU A 134 -4.70 -12.09 -16.51
C GLU A 134 -6.22 -12.00 -16.28
N ILE A 135 -6.78 -12.86 -15.43
CA ILE A 135 -8.21 -12.83 -15.08
C ILE A 135 -8.54 -11.54 -14.32
N ILE A 136 -7.68 -11.11 -13.40
CA ILE A 136 -7.83 -9.88 -12.61
C ILE A 136 -7.81 -8.65 -13.54
N SER A 137 -6.87 -8.59 -14.47
CA SER A 137 -6.75 -7.48 -15.43
C SER A 137 -7.97 -7.40 -16.36
N ASN A 138 -8.41 -8.54 -16.90
CA ASN A 138 -9.61 -8.62 -17.75
C ASN A 138 -10.91 -8.28 -16.99
N ALA A 139 -11.04 -8.69 -15.71
CA ALA A 139 -12.20 -8.34 -14.88
C ALA A 139 -12.27 -6.83 -14.59
N ILE A 140 -11.12 -6.20 -14.31
CA ILE A 140 -11.02 -4.75 -14.11
C ILE A 140 -11.38 -4.01 -15.42
N GLN A 141 -10.83 -4.43 -16.56
CA GLN A 141 -11.13 -3.79 -17.86
C GLN A 141 -12.60 -3.94 -18.29
N ARG A 142 -13.25 -5.08 -17.99
CA ARG A 142 -14.67 -5.29 -18.31
C ARG A 142 -15.61 -4.37 -17.51
N ARG A 143 -15.28 -4.04 -16.26
CA ARG A 143 -15.98 -3.03 -15.45
C ARG A 143 -15.95 -1.65 -16.11
N HIS A 144 -14.92 -1.32 -16.90
CA HIS A 144 -14.84 -0.05 -17.63
C HIS A 144 -15.61 -0.03 -18.94
N SER A 145 -15.81 -1.18 -19.60
CA SER A 145 -16.58 -1.26 -20.84
C SER A 145 -18.09 -1.17 -20.64
N ASN A 146 -18.56 -1.52 -19.44
CA ASN A 146 -19.97 -1.47 -19.04
C ASN A 146 -20.05 -0.71 -17.71
N PHE A 147 -20.58 0.52 -17.76
CA PHE A 147 -20.84 1.46 -16.65
C PHE A 147 -19.68 2.40 -16.27
N LEU A 148 -19.99 3.71 -16.31
CA LEU A 148 -19.45 4.69 -15.38
C LEU A 148 -19.62 4.12 -13.97
N SER A 149 -18.56 4.04 -13.16
CA SER A 149 -18.69 3.68 -11.74
C SER A 149 -19.84 4.51 -11.15
N PRO A 150 -20.86 3.89 -10.51
CA PRO A 150 -21.71 4.70 -9.66
C PRO A 150 -20.80 5.36 -8.62
N PRO A 151 -21.00 6.65 -8.28
CA PRO A 151 -20.31 7.27 -7.16
C PRO A 151 -20.49 6.39 -5.91
N PHE A 152 -19.61 6.55 -4.92
CA PHE A 152 -19.76 5.90 -3.61
C PHE A 152 -21.22 6.02 -3.14
N THR A 153 -21.99 4.94 -3.28
CA THR A 153 -23.47 4.96 -3.20
C THR A 153 -23.97 4.55 -1.82
N GLY A 154 -23.06 4.18 -0.91
CA GLY A 154 -23.41 3.89 0.47
C GLY A 154 -22.89 4.99 1.36
N ALA A 155 -23.77 5.81 1.93
CA ALA A 155 -23.43 6.52 3.16
C ALA A 155 -22.79 5.52 4.15
N PRO A 156 -21.87 5.96 5.03
CA PRO A 156 -21.28 5.09 6.05
C PRO A 156 -22.39 4.28 6.74
N GLN A 157 -22.39 2.96 6.56
CA GLN A 157 -23.39 2.09 7.17
C GLN A 157 -22.97 1.85 8.62
N PHE A 158 -23.82 2.29 9.55
CA PHE A 158 -23.66 2.04 10.98
C PHE A 158 -24.56 0.86 11.36
N SER A 159 -24.07 -0.11 12.13
CA SER A 159 -24.98 -1.02 12.83
C SER A 159 -25.61 -0.25 14.00
N ASP A 160 -26.95 -0.28 14.12
CA ASP A 160 -27.70 0.37 15.21
C ASP A 160 -27.58 -0.40 16.56
N GLU A 161 -26.50 -1.15 16.79
CA GLU A 161 -26.36 -2.03 17.96
C GLU A 161 -25.89 -1.32 19.24
N GLY A 162 -25.83 0.02 19.26
CA GLY A 162 -25.58 0.81 20.47
C GLY A 162 -26.88 1.33 21.07
N LYS A 163 -27.30 0.82 22.23
CA LYS A 163 -28.38 1.44 23.02
C LYS A 163 -27.91 2.82 23.49
N ASP A 164 -28.72 3.85 23.24
CA ASP A 164 -28.50 5.19 23.80
C ASP A 164 -28.27 5.11 25.32
N GLY A 165 -27.06 5.41 25.80
CA GLY A 165 -26.79 5.66 27.22
C GLY A 165 -25.63 4.91 27.89
N ASP A 166 -24.98 3.94 27.25
CA ASP A 166 -23.72 3.36 27.78
C ASP A 166 -22.51 4.07 27.15
N PRO A 167 -21.42 4.32 27.90
CA PRO A 167 -20.19 4.86 27.32
C PRO A 167 -19.64 3.86 26.29
N GLU A 168 -19.73 4.19 25.01
CA GLU A 168 -19.21 3.32 23.94
C GLU A 168 -17.68 3.23 24.07
N SER A 169 -17.19 2.03 24.35
CA SER A 169 -15.75 1.74 24.30
C SER A 169 -15.23 1.90 22.86
N LEU A 170 -13.93 2.19 22.71
CA LEU A 170 -13.28 2.25 21.40
C LEU A 170 -13.46 0.94 20.61
N ASP A 171 -13.48 -0.21 21.30
CA ASP A 171 -13.76 -1.52 20.72
C ASP A 171 -15.19 -1.61 20.16
N SER A 172 -16.19 -1.07 20.85
CA SER A 172 -17.58 -1.01 20.36
C SER A 172 -17.71 -0.11 19.13
N VAL A 173 -17.05 1.05 19.14
CA VAL A 173 -16.99 1.97 18.00
C VAL A 173 -16.34 1.29 16.80
N ALA A 174 -15.21 0.61 17.00
CA ALA A 174 -14.52 -0.11 15.94
C ALA A 174 -15.36 -1.26 15.38
N LYS A 175 -15.95 -2.11 16.24
CA LYS A 175 -16.80 -3.24 15.82
C LYS A 175 -18.01 -2.81 15.00
N SER A 176 -18.67 -1.74 15.41
CA SER A 176 -19.82 -1.19 14.68
C SER A 176 -19.45 -0.49 13.36
N SER A 177 -18.18 -0.13 13.20
CA SER A 177 -17.67 0.62 12.04
C SER A 177 -17.02 -0.25 10.96
N VAL A 178 -16.66 -1.49 11.28
CA VAL A 178 -15.91 -2.39 10.39
C VAL A 178 -16.87 -3.40 9.74
N PRO A 179 -17.26 -3.22 8.47
CA PRO A 179 -18.13 -4.17 7.78
C PRO A 179 -17.39 -5.48 7.47
N PRO A 180 -18.09 -6.62 7.32
CA PRO A 180 -17.46 -7.88 6.96
C PRO A 180 -16.72 -7.77 5.63
N PHE A 181 -15.50 -8.28 5.57
CA PHE A 181 -14.71 -8.34 4.35
C PHE A 181 -14.96 -9.65 3.59
N ASN A 182 -15.51 -9.54 2.38
CA ASN A 182 -15.76 -10.68 1.50
C ASN A 182 -14.79 -10.64 0.31
N PRO A 183 -13.62 -11.31 0.39
CA PRO A 183 -12.58 -11.17 -0.61
C PRO A 183 -13.04 -11.70 -1.97
N HIS A 184 -12.60 -11.01 -3.03
CA HIS A 184 -12.84 -11.46 -4.40
C HIS A 184 -12.32 -12.90 -4.60
N PRO A 185 -13.14 -13.84 -5.11
CA PRO A 185 -12.80 -15.26 -5.13
C PRO A 185 -11.66 -15.64 -6.07
N LEU A 186 -11.18 -14.72 -6.91
CA LEU A 186 -9.98 -14.88 -7.73
C LEU A 186 -8.72 -14.25 -7.10
N LEU A 187 -8.88 -13.43 -6.04
CA LEU A 187 -7.82 -12.79 -5.29
C LEU A 187 -7.60 -13.48 -3.94
N ARG A 188 -7.31 -14.79 -3.98
CA ARG A 188 -7.27 -15.67 -2.82
C ARG A 188 -6.03 -15.52 -1.92
N SER A 189 -5.16 -14.54 -2.17
CA SER A 189 -3.99 -14.27 -1.32
C SER A 189 -3.75 -12.76 -1.19
N GLY A 190 -3.17 -12.34 -0.06
CA GLY A 190 -2.80 -10.95 0.17
C GLY A 190 -1.83 -10.37 -0.87
N HIS A 191 -0.99 -11.20 -1.49
CA HIS A 191 -0.12 -10.78 -2.60
C HIS A 191 -0.91 -10.50 -3.87
N LEU A 192 -1.85 -11.37 -4.26
CA LEU A 192 -2.71 -11.14 -5.43
C LEU A 192 -3.59 -9.91 -5.22
N GLN A 193 -4.14 -9.76 -4.02
CA GLN A 193 -4.87 -8.57 -3.58
C GLN A 193 -4.02 -7.31 -3.81
N THR A 194 -2.75 -7.32 -3.38
CA THR A 194 -1.84 -6.16 -3.54
C THR A 194 -1.43 -5.93 -5.00
N CYS A 195 -1.24 -6.99 -5.80
CA CYS A 195 -0.96 -6.83 -7.23
C CYS A 195 -2.14 -6.22 -8.00
N ALA A 196 -3.37 -6.59 -7.63
CA ALA A 196 -4.58 -6.04 -8.25
C ALA A 196 -4.68 -4.50 -8.10
N SER A 197 -4.12 -3.93 -7.02
CA SER A 197 -4.14 -2.47 -6.81
C SER A 197 -3.28 -1.70 -7.81
N LEU A 198 -2.33 -2.37 -8.50
CA LEU A 198 -1.55 -1.76 -9.58
C LEU A 198 -2.39 -1.48 -10.83
N PHE A 199 -3.54 -2.14 -10.96
CA PHE A 199 -4.43 -2.05 -12.12
C PHE A 199 -5.71 -1.26 -11.82
N THR A 200 -5.90 -0.79 -10.59
CA THR A 200 -7.04 0.04 -10.21
C THR A 200 -6.94 1.41 -10.86
N LEU A 201 -8.04 1.86 -11.47
CA LEU A 201 -8.13 3.20 -12.01
C LEU A 201 -8.64 4.18 -10.96
N ASP A 202 -8.17 5.42 -11.06
CA ASP A 202 -8.61 6.54 -10.24
C ASP A 202 -9.90 7.14 -10.81
N ASP A 203 -11.00 7.07 -10.08
CA ASP A 203 -12.27 7.73 -10.41
C ASP A 203 -12.74 8.70 -9.32
N THR A 204 -11.86 9.08 -8.38
CA THR A 204 -12.21 10.00 -7.28
C THR A 204 -12.61 11.38 -7.80
N GLN A 205 -13.43 12.12 -7.05
CA GLN A 205 -14.03 13.39 -7.50
C GLN A 205 -13.49 14.61 -6.77
N PHE A 206 -12.18 14.63 -6.49
CA PHE A 206 -11.48 15.77 -5.88
C PHE A 206 -10.06 15.95 -6.44
N THR A 207 -9.52 17.16 -6.34
CA THR A 207 -8.13 17.49 -6.72
C THR A 207 -7.35 17.94 -5.49
N TYR A 208 -6.06 18.22 -5.67
CA TYR A 208 -5.20 18.73 -4.61
C TYR A 208 -4.66 20.13 -4.89
N LYS A 209 -4.55 20.92 -3.82
CA LYS A 209 -3.79 22.16 -3.77
C LYS A 209 -2.55 21.96 -2.89
N ARG A 210 -1.36 22.15 -3.48
CA ARG A 210 -0.06 21.94 -2.86
C ARG A 210 0.47 23.20 -2.21
N GLN A 211 0.97 23.08 -0.98
CA GLN A 211 1.80 24.08 -0.31
C GLN A 211 3.16 23.46 0.06
N ILE A 212 4.25 24.22 -0.17
CA ILE A 212 5.59 23.85 0.31
C ILE A 212 5.76 24.42 1.72
N ILE A 213 6.17 23.57 2.66
CA ILE A 213 6.43 23.92 4.06
C ILE A 213 7.93 23.83 4.31
N VAL A 214 8.49 24.86 4.92
CA VAL A 214 9.87 24.85 5.40
C VAL A 214 9.91 24.06 6.69
N ALA A 215 10.75 23.03 6.74
CA ALA A 215 10.87 22.18 7.91
C ALA A 215 11.42 22.97 9.09
N GLU A 216 10.77 22.82 10.24
CA GLU A 216 11.26 23.32 11.51
C GLU A 216 12.00 22.19 12.25
N SER A 217 13.23 22.48 12.69
CA SER A 217 14.00 21.59 13.54
C SER A 217 14.24 22.27 14.89
N PRO A 218 13.91 21.65 16.04
CA PRO A 218 14.10 22.27 17.36
C PRO A 218 15.54 22.73 17.63
N ASP A 219 16.52 22.02 17.05
CA ASP A 219 17.96 22.30 17.14
C ASP A 219 18.49 23.15 15.97
N GLY A 220 17.62 23.53 15.02
CA GLY A 220 17.97 24.25 13.80
C GLY A 220 18.85 23.45 12.81
N SER A 221 19.08 22.15 13.04
CA SER A 221 19.99 21.30 12.26
C SER A 221 19.42 20.84 10.92
N ASP A 222 18.15 21.12 10.66
CA ASP A 222 17.46 20.81 9.42
C ASP A 222 16.64 22.00 8.95
N ARG A 223 16.95 22.50 7.76
CA ARG A 223 16.23 23.59 7.09
C ARG A 223 15.66 23.14 5.74
N GLY A 224 15.38 21.85 5.62
CA GLY A 224 14.76 21.29 4.44
C GLY A 224 13.33 21.80 4.23
N SER A 225 12.65 21.18 3.28
CA SER A 225 11.25 21.46 2.99
C SER A 225 10.54 20.19 2.57
N PHE A 226 9.27 20.11 2.92
CA PHE A 226 8.34 19.08 2.46
C PHE A 226 7.10 19.76 1.86
N SER A 227 6.16 18.98 1.36
CA SER A 227 4.91 19.52 0.82
C SER A 227 3.70 18.93 1.49
N ILE A 228 2.64 19.73 1.59
CA ILE A 228 1.31 19.28 1.94
C ILE A 228 0.40 19.44 0.73
N ASP A 229 -0.49 18.48 0.53
CA ASP A 229 -1.52 18.52 -0.50
C ASP A 229 -2.88 18.52 0.17
N VAL A 230 -3.60 19.64 0.06
CA VAL A 230 -4.94 19.82 0.62
C VAL A 230 -5.97 19.38 -0.40
N ALA A 231 -6.86 18.47 -0.02
CA ALA A 231 -7.95 18.01 -0.89
C ALA A 231 -8.96 19.14 -1.10
N VAL A 232 -9.34 19.38 -2.35
CA VAL A 232 -10.32 20.40 -2.75
C VAL A 232 -11.33 19.80 -3.74
N PRO A 233 -12.60 20.26 -3.76
CA PRO A 233 -13.59 19.77 -4.70
C PRO A 233 -13.10 19.86 -6.15
N PHE A 234 -13.41 18.85 -6.96
CA PHE A 234 -13.02 18.84 -8.36
C PHE A 234 -13.68 19.99 -9.13
N THR A 235 -12.89 20.78 -9.86
CA THR A 235 -13.39 21.84 -10.72
C THR A 235 -13.16 21.49 -12.19
N HIS A 236 -14.23 21.49 -13.01
CA HIS A 236 -14.12 21.27 -14.45
C HIS A 236 -13.20 22.32 -15.09
N GLY A 237 -12.05 21.88 -15.60
CA GLY A 237 -10.96 22.72 -16.11
C GLY A 237 -9.57 22.26 -15.66
N ASP A 238 -9.49 21.41 -14.63
CA ASP A 238 -8.23 20.86 -14.13
C ASP A 238 -7.61 19.77 -15.03
N ASP A 239 -8.40 19.18 -15.95
CA ASP A 239 -7.93 18.16 -16.90
C ASP A 239 -7.02 18.75 -18.01
N ASP A 240 -7.20 20.03 -18.37
CA ASP A 240 -6.42 20.73 -19.42
C ASP A 240 -5.01 21.14 -18.96
N MET A 241 -4.67 20.90 -17.70
CA MET A 241 -3.34 21.18 -17.13
C MET A 241 -2.26 20.18 -17.58
N GLN A 242 -2.57 19.18 -18.42
CA GLN A 242 -1.63 18.15 -18.85
C GLN A 242 -0.54 18.62 -19.85
N ASN A 243 -0.60 19.85 -20.39
CA ASN A 243 0.15 20.24 -21.60
C ASN A 243 1.19 21.38 -21.48
N SER A 244 1.84 21.62 -20.33
CA SER A 244 2.93 22.60 -20.27
C SER A 244 4.10 22.19 -19.36
N GLU A 245 5.20 21.69 -19.97
CA GLU A 245 6.55 21.49 -19.40
C GLU A 245 6.63 20.61 -18.12
N PRO A 246 7.79 20.02 -17.75
CA PRO A 246 7.83 19.00 -16.68
C PRO A 246 7.59 19.66 -15.32
N ARG A 247 6.35 19.68 -14.85
CA ARG A 247 6.04 20.19 -13.51
C ARG A 247 6.44 19.15 -12.46
N ASN A 248 7.13 19.60 -11.42
CA ASN A 248 7.45 18.82 -10.21
C ASN A 248 6.20 18.58 -9.33
N ILE A 249 5.07 18.22 -9.93
CA ILE A 249 3.80 17.95 -9.24
C ILE A 249 3.07 16.76 -9.85
N PRO A 250 2.33 16.00 -9.04
CA PRO A 250 1.46 14.94 -9.52
C PRO A 250 0.36 15.40 -10.48
N PRO A 251 -0.28 14.47 -11.21
CA PRO A 251 -1.58 14.69 -11.82
C PRO A 251 -2.62 15.19 -10.80
N ARG A 252 -3.61 15.95 -11.26
CA ARG A 252 -4.73 16.47 -10.43
C ARG A 252 -4.27 17.28 -9.21
N THR A 253 -3.09 17.88 -9.31
CA THR A 253 -2.51 18.72 -8.26
C THR A 253 -2.13 20.07 -8.86
N SER A 254 -2.43 21.16 -8.17
CA SER A 254 -1.97 22.51 -8.48
C SER A 254 -1.36 23.16 -7.25
N PHE A 255 -0.53 24.20 -7.38
CA PHE A 255 -0.03 24.91 -6.20
C PHE A 255 -1.09 25.87 -5.65
N PHE A 256 -1.09 26.06 -4.33
CA PHE A 256 -1.71 27.22 -3.73
C PHE A 256 -1.00 28.50 -4.20
N THR A 257 -1.78 29.53 -4.53
CA THR A 257 -1.24 30.89 -4.51
C THR A 257 -1.08 31.37 -3.06
N PRO A 258 -0.18 32.34 -2.78
CA PRO A 258 -0.05 32.88 -1.42
C PRO A 258 -1.37 33.42 -0.84
N LYS A 259 -2.23 33.98 -1.70
CA LYS A 259 -3.55 34.46 -1.30
C LYS A 259 -4.50 33.31 -0.98
N GLU A 260 -4.52 32.25 -1.80
CA GLU A 260 -5.35 31.07 -1.55
C GLU A 260 -4.93 30.36 -0.26
N PHE A 261 -3.62 30.21 0.01
CA PHE A 261 -3.15 29.58 1.25
C PHE A 261 -3.42 30.45 2.48
N ALA A 262 -3.26 31.77 2.37
CA ALA A 262 -3.63 32.68 3.45
C ALA A 262 -5.15 32.66 3.73
N ALA A 263 -5.96 32.55 2.67
CA ALA A 263 -7.42 32.48 2.74
C ALA A 263 -7.96 31.06 2.93
N TRP A 264 -7.10 30.04 3.10
CA TRP A 264 -7.54 28.67 3.39
C TRP A 264 -8.24 28.67 4.75
N SER A 265 -9.57 28.73 4.68
CA SER A 265 -10.50 29.04 5.75
C SER A 265 -11.79 28.27 5.49
N ASP A 266 -11.77 26.96 5.73
CA ASP A 266 -13.03 26.19 5.86
C ASP A 266 -13.65 26.48 7.24
N GLU A 267 -14.89 26.05 7.50
CA GLU A 267 -15.59 26.27 8.78
C GLU A 267 -14.73 25.81 9.98
N GLU A 268 -14.58 26.65 11.02
CA GLU A 268 -13.63 26.45 12.13
C GLU A 268 -13.76 25.08 12.83
N THR A 269 -14.92 24.42 12.72
CA THR A 269 -15.27 23.15 13.35
C THR A 269 -15.22 21.93 12.43
N THR A 270 -15.06 22.09 11.11
CA THR A 270 -15.04 20.95 10.17
C THR A 270 -13.86 20.02 10.46
N PRO A 271 -14.07 18.74 10.81
CA PRO A 271 -12.96 17.84 11.15
C PRO A 271 -11.94 17.72 10.00
N VAL A 272 -10.65 17.61 10.34
CA VAL A 272 -9.56 17.48 9.35
C VAL A 272 -8.74 16.21 9.55
N VAL A 273 -8.60 15.43 8.48
CA VAL A 273 -7.77 14.22 8.47
C VAL A 273 -6.38 14.55 7.90
N VAL A 274 -5.34 14.37 8.71
CA VAL A 274 -3.94 14.50 8.30
C VAL A 274 -3.43 13.11 7.90
N VAL A 275 -2.98 12.98 6.65
CA VAL A 275 -2.67 11.68 6.04
C VAL A 275 -1.19 11.51 5.75
N LEU A 276 -0.64 10.33 6.08
CA LEU A 276 0.70 9.88 5.70
C LEU A 276 0.62 8.73 4.70
N HIS A 277 1.26 8.92 3.54
CA HIS A 277 1.35 7.91 2.49
C HIS A 277 2.42 6.84 2.80
N GLY A 278 2.42 5.75 2.03
CA GLY A 278 3.40 4.67 2.12
C GLY A 278 4.75 4.99 1.45
N LEU A 279 5.66 4.01 1.43
CA LEU A 279 7.04 4.23 0.98
C LEU A 279 7.14 4.76 -0.46
N GLY A 280 7.78 5.92 -0.62
CA GLY A 280 8.11 6.51 -1.93
C GLY A 280 6.94 7.14 -2.69
N GLY A 281 5.72 7.09 -2.15
CA GLY A 281 4.49 7.54 -2.80
C GLY A 281 4.16 9.03 -2.64
N GLY A 282 2.88 9.33 -2.39
CA GLY A 282 2.37 10.69 -2.19
C GLY A 282 0.84 10.74 -2.13
N SER A 283 0.30 11.96 -2.10
CA SER A 283 -1.14 12.25 -2.26
C SER A 283 -1.81 11.61 -3.49
N HIS A 284 -1.04 11.46 -4.56
CA HIS A 284 -1.46 10.93 -5.84
C HIS A 284 -1.62 9.42 -5.89
N GLU A 285 -1.33 8.71 -4.80
CA GLU A 285 -1.49 7.27 -4.73
C GLU A 285 -2.97 6.89 -4.70
N ASN A 286 -3.35 5.85 -5.46
CA ASN A 286 -4.74 5.41 -5.57
C ASN A 286 -5.35 5.08 -4.20
N TYR A 287 -4.62 4.37 -3.34
CA TYR A 287 -5.14 3.99 -2.03
C TYR A 287 -5.38 5.20 -1.11
N VAL A 288 -4.56 6.26 -1.22
CA VAL A 288 -4.77 7.52 -0.48
C VAL A 288 -6.04 8.18 -0.99
N ARG A 289 -6.18 8.31 -2.30
CA ARG A 289 -7.34 8.98 -2.89
C ARG A 289 -8.65 8.23 -2.60
N LEU A 290 -8.66 6.91 -2.73
CA LEU A 290 -9.83 6.08 -2.44
C LEU A 290 -10.22 6.09 -0.96
N ALA A 291 -9.25 6.19 -0.04
CA ALA A 291 -9.53 6.38 1.38
C ALA A 291 -10.17 7.75 1.67
N LEU A 292 -9.69 8.78 0.97
CA LEU A 292 -10.12 10.16 1.18
C LEU A 292 -11.49 10.46 0.57
N GLU A 293 -11.85 9.86 -0.56
CA GLU A 293 -13.13 10.10 -1.26
C GLU A 293 -14.32 10.14 -0.28
N PRO A 294 -14.67 9.08 0.47
CA PRO A 294 -15.81 9.12 1.39
C PRO A 294 -15.65 10.10 2.56
N LEU A 295 -14.42 10.49 2.90
CA LEU A 295 -14.15 11.46 3.97
C LEU A 295 -14.42 12.89 3.50
N VAL A 296 -13.96 13.24 2.29
CA VAL A 296 -13.99 14.61 1.77
C VAL A 296 -15.24 14.93 0.96
N SER A 297 -15.92 13.92 0.39
CA SER A 297 -17.18 14.14 -0.32
C SER A 297 -18.21 14.83 0.58
N ALA A 298 -18.98 15.76 0.01
CA ALA A 298 -19.97 16.52 0.75
C ALA A 298 -21.01 15.60 1.43
N LYS A 299 -21.53 16.02 2.59
CA LYS A 299 -22.60 15.29 3.31
C LYS A 299 -23.84 15.07 2.44
N THR A 300 -24.17 16.02 1.56
CA THR A 300 -25.27 15.91 0.57
C THR A 300 -25.03 14.84 -0.50
N ALA A 301 -23.77 14.47 -0.74
CA ALA A 301 -23.36 13.41 -1.65
C ALA A 301 -23.07 12.09 -0.92
N GLY A 302 -23.35 12.00 0.39
CA GLY A 302 -23.17 10.79 1.19
C GLY A 302 -21.77 10.61 1.80
N GLY A 303 -20.89 11.60 1.71
CA GLY A 303 -19.60 11.60 2.42
C GLY A 303 -19.66 12.26 3.81
N LEU A 304 -18.52 12.37 4.48
CA LEU A 304 -18.43 13.03 5.80
C LEU A 304 -18.23 14.54 5.71
N GLY A 305 -17.82 15.08 4.56
CA GLY A 305 -17.52 16.51 4.39
C GLY A 305 -16.33 16.99 5.21
N PHE A 306 -15.38 16.11 5.52
CA PHE A 306 -14.17 16.45 6.26
C PHE A 306 -13.17 17.17 5.35
N ALA A 307 -12.32 17.99 5.95
CA ALA A 307 -11.11 18.47 5.28
C ALA A 307 -10.05 17.35 5.29
N ALA A 308 -9.18 17.33 4.29
CA ALA A 308 -8.05 16.40 4.27
C ALA A 308 -6.76 17.08 3.82
N VAL A 309 -5.67 16.73 4.50
CA VAL A 309 -4.32 17.23 4.21
C VAL A 309 -3.39 16.03 4.13
N VAL A 310 -2.79 15.78 2.97
CA VAL A 310 -1.78 14.74 2.81
C VAL A 310 -0.41 15.34 3.01
N VAL A 311 0.37 14.82 3.95
CA VAL A 311 1.77 15.17 4.15
C VAL A 311 2.61 14.33 3.20
N ASN A 312 3.20 14.97 2.20
CA ASN A 312 4.15 14.29 1.32
C ASN A 312 5.52 14.29 1.98
N ALA A 313 6.05 13.09 2.21
CA ALA A 313 7.37 12.92 2.77
C ALA A 313 8.45 13.59 1.90
N ARG A 314 9.61 13.87 2.50
CA ARG A 314 10.66 14.63 1.83
C ARG A 314 11.18 13.91 0.59
N GLY A 315 11.22 14.62 -0.53
CA GLY A 315 11.58 14.05 -1.82
C GLY A 315 10.45 13.29 -2.54
N CYS A 316 9.30 13.05 -1.90
CA CYS A 316 8.15 12.32 -2.43
C CYS A 316 7.15 13.22 -3.17
N ALA A 317 6.20 12.59 -3.87
CA ALA A 317 5.20 13.27 -4.71
C ALA A 317 5.81 14.32 -5.66
N TRP A 318 6.98 14.03 -6.24
CA TRP A 318 7.78 14.94 -7.09
C TRP A 318 8.27 16.23 -6.43
N THR A 319 8.15 16.37 -5.10
CA THR A 319 8.76 17.47 -4.36
C THR A 319 10.28 17.29 -4.35
N LYS A 320 11.03 18.32 -4.75
CA LYS A 320 12.49 18.28 -4.70
C LYS A 320 12.98 18.36 -3.26
N LEU A 321 14.02 17.58 -2.96
CA LEU A 321 14.69 17.62 -1.67
C LEU A 321 15.58 18.87 -1.56
N THR A 322 15.46 19.59 -0.44
CA THR A 322 16.20 20.85 -0.17
C THR A 322 17.18 20.73 0.99
N SER A 323 17.16 19.63 1.74
CA SER A 323 18.21 19.25 2.69
C SER A 323 18.72 17.85 2.38
N ASN A 324 19.88 17.48 2.91
CA ASN A 324 20.50 16.19 2.66
C ASN A 324 19.97 15.07 3.59
N LYS A 325 18.77 15.26 4.15
CA LYS A 325 18.05 14.36 5.04
C LYS A 325 16.75 13.90 4.36
N MET A 326 16.59 12.58 4.21
CA MET A 326 15.33 11.98 3.78
C MET A 326 14.48 11.56 4.99
N PHE A 327 13.20 11.30 4.71
CA PHE A 327 12.32 10.66 5.68
C PHE A 327 12.73 9.19 5.90
N ASN A 328 12.30 8.63 7.03
CA ASN A 328 12.45 7.23 7.40
C ASN A 328 11.22 6.79 8.24
N ALA A 329 11.17 5.53 8.67
CA ALA A 329 10.03 4.97 9.40
C ALA A 329 9.70 5.68 10.73
N MET A 330 10.67 6.39 11.32
CA MET A 330 10.57 7.09 12.60
C MET A 330 10.56 8.62 12.43
N PHE A 331 10.38 9.13 11.21
CA PHE A 331 10.49 10.56 10.93
C PHE A 331 9.19 11.32 11.25
N THR A 332 8.94 11.57 12.54
CA THR A 332 7.69 12.16 13.06
C THR A 332 7.61 13.69 12.92
N GLN A 333 8.73 14.37 12.67
CA GLN A 333 8.84 15.84 12.72
C GLN A 333 7.93 16.55 11.71
N ASP A 334 7.91 16.11 10.45
CA ASP A 334 7.08 16.77 9.42
C ASP A 334 5.58 16.62 9.74
N PHE A 335 5.15 15.46 10.25
CA PHE A 335 3.77 15.26 10.69
C PHE A 335 3.41 16.16 11.88
N ARG A 336 4.30 16.23 12.88
CA ARG A 336 4.16 17.09 14.05
C ARG A 336 3.99 18.56 13.66
N GLN A 337 4.81 19.04 12.72
CA GLN A 337 4.72 20.42 12.23
C GLN A 337 3.38 20.68 11.52
N VAL A 338 2.87 19.72 10.75
CA VAL A 338 1.55 19.86 10.09
C VAL A 338 0.41 19.84 11.11
N ALA A 339 0.47 18.96 12.12
CA ALA A 339 -0.53 18.93 13.19
C ALA A 339 -0.55 20.26 13.96
N ALA A 340 0.62 20.85 14.24
CA ALA A 340 0.76 22.16 14.86
C ALA A 340 0.20 23.28 13.96
N LEU A 341 0.56 23.29 12.67
CA LEU A 341 0.05 24.25 11.68
C LEU A 341 -1.49 24.23 11.61
N VAL A 342 -2.07 23.03 11.60
CA VAL A 342 -3.53 22.85 11.58
C VAL A 342 -4.15 23.37 12.87
N ARG A 343 -3.56 23.07 14.04
CA ARG A 343 -4.05 23.54 15.34
C ARG A 343 -3.96 25.06 15.48
N GLU A 344 -2.86 25.67 15.05
CA GLU A 344 -2.66 27.12 15.09
C GLU A 344 -3.67 27.84 14.18
N ARG A 345 -3.84 27.34 12.96
CA ARG A 345 -4.76 27.92 11.98
C ARG A 345 -6.23 27.71 12.34
N PHE A 346 -6.56 26.56 12.91
CA PHE A 346 -7.93 26.17 13.25
C PHE A 346 -8.00 25.61 14.69
N PRO A 347 -8.00 26.48 15.72
CA PRO A 347 -7.90 26.06 17.12
C PRO A 347 -8.98 25.08 17.57
N LYS A 348 -10.21 25.24 17.07
CA LYS A 348 -11.36 24.40 17.44
C LYS A 348 -11.53 23.16 16.58
N ARG A 349 -10.72 22.98 15.55
CA ARG A 349 -10.91 21.90 14.59
C ARG A 349 -10.47 20.55 15.19
N PRO A 350 -11.31 19.51 15.14
CA PRO A 350 -10.88 18.15 15.46
C PRO A 350 -9.88 17.66 14.42
N ILE A 351 -8.75 17.10 14.87
CA ILE A 351 -7.69 16.58 14.00
C ILE A 351 -7.69 15.06 14.12
N MET A 352 -7.74 14.35 12.98
CA MET A 352 -7.60 12.90 12.92
C MET A 352 -6.34 12.52 12.13
N GLY A 353 -5.74 11.39 12.47
CA GLY A 353 -4.58 10.85 11.77
C GLY A 353 -4.94 9.64 10.89
N LEU A 354 -4.39 9.57 9.68
CA LEU A 354 -4.49 8.38 8.83
C LEU A 354 -3.10 8.05 8.27
N GLY A 355 -2.62 6.83 8.49
CA GLY A 355 -1.32 6.39 7.97
C GLY A 355 -1.44 5.09 7.19
N PHE A 356 -0.71 4.98 6.08
CA PHE A 356 -0.61 3.75 5.30
C PHE A 356 0.83 3.21 5.31
N SER A 357 1.00 1.91 5.54
CA SER A 357 2.30 1.24 5.39
C SER A 357 3.38 1.94 6.22
N LEU A 358 4.46 2.42 5.60
CA LEU A 358 5.50 3.21 6.26
C LEU A 358 4.94 4.49 6.93
N GLY A 359 3.95 5.14 6.34
CA GLY A 359 3.27 6.30 6.94
C GLY A 359 2.47 5.92 8.19
N ALA A 360 1.97 4.69 8.28
CA ALA A 360 1.36 4.17 9.49
C ALA A 360 2.39 3.96 10.61
N ASN A 361 3.61 3.52 10.28
CA ASN A 361 4.70 3.46 11.27
C ASN A 361 5.08 4.85 11.80
N ILE A 362 5.25 5.83 10.91
CA ILE A 362 5.54 7.21 11.32
C ILE A 362 4.44 7.74 12.25
N LEU A 363 3.16 7.52 11.90
CA LEU A 363 2.03 7.93 12.73
C LEU A 363 2.02 7.21 14.09
N ALA A 364 2.35 5.91 14.12
CA ALA A 364 2.47 5.14 15.35
C ALA A 364 3.52 5.71 16.30
N HIS A 365 4.72 6.01 15.78
CA HIS A 365 5.78 6.65 16.54
C HIS A 365 5.35 8.02 17.05
N TYR A 366 4.70 8.82 16.22
CA TYR A 366 4.17 10.12 16.63
C TYR A 366 3.18 10.00 17.78
N LEU A 367 2.20 9.09 17.69
CA LEU A 367 1.23 8.85 18.77
C LEU A 367 1.92 8.44 20.07
N GLY A 368 2.93 7.57 19.99
CA GLY A 368 3.72 7.14 21.15
C GLY A 368 4.59 8.24 21.76
N GLU A 369 5.19 9.10 20.93
CA GLU A 369 6.01 10.24 21.36
C GLU A 369 5.17 11.34 22.02
N GLU A 370 4.00 11.66 21.47
CA GLU A 370 3.12 12.69 22.04
C GLU A 370 2.38 12.20 23.29
N GLY A 371 2.04 10.90 23.34
CA GLY A 371 1.33 10.29 24.47
C GLY A 371 0.06 11.07 24.83
N PRO A 372 -0.15 11.44 26.11
CA PRO A 372 -1.31 12.22 26.55
C PRO A 372 -1.46 13.59 25.87
N TYR A 373 -0.37 14.18 25.38
CA TYR A 373 -0.37 15.51 24.77
C TYR A 373 -0.74 15.49 23.27
N CYS A 374 -1.03 14.30 22.72
CA CYS A 374 -1.37 14.17 21.32
C CYS A 374 -2.59 15.04 20.96
N PRO A 375 -2.49 15.92 19.94
CA PRO A 375 -3.60 16.78 19.53
C PRO A 375 -4.65 16.04 18.69
N LEU A 376 -4.40 14.79 18.31
CA LEU A 376 -5.29 13.97 17.51
C LEU A 376 -6.43 13.41 18.37
N LYS A 377 -7.64 13.40 17.81
CA LYS A 377 -8.83 12.81 18.44
C LYS A 377 -9.02 11.34 18.12
N ALA A 378 -8.52 10.93 16.95
CA ALA A 378 -8.56 9.55 16.50
C ALA A 378 -7.46 9.32 15.46
N ALA A 379 -7.00 8.08 15.33
CA ALA A 379 -6.05 7.70 14.29
C ALA A 379 -6.39 6.33 13.72
N VAL A 380 -6.17 6.15 12.41
CA VAL A 380 -6.28 4.85 11.74
C VAL A 380 -4.95 4.51 11.08
N LEU A 381 -4.46 3.31 11.37
CA LEU A 381 -3.15 2.80 10.94
C LEU A 381 -3.39 1.61 10.00
N VAL A 382 -3.18 1.79 8.71
CA VAL A 382 -3.49 0.79 7.68
C VAL A 382 -2.22 0.06 7.25
N SER A 383 -2.19 -1.26 7.45
CA SER A 383 -1.06 -2.12 7.04
C SER A 383 0.32 -1.66 7.54
N SER A 384 0.39 -1.17 8.78
CA SER A 384 1.64 -0.85 9.47
C SER A 384 2.54 -2.09 9.58
N PRO A 385 3.79 -2.07 9.07
CA PRO A 385 4.73 -3.16 9.33
C PRO A 385 5.26 -3.03 10.76
N HIS A 386 4.63 -3.76 11.68
CA HIS A 386 4.92 -3.71 13.12
C HIS A 386 6.30 -4.29 13.50
N ASN A 387 6.86 -5.15 12.66
CA ASN A 387 8.22 -5.65 12.81
C ASN A 387 8.85 -5.67 11.40
N MET A 388 9.67 -4.67 11.11
CA MET A 388 10.22 -4.46 9.77
C MET A 388 11.17 -5.59 9.39
N GLU A 389 12.01 -6.06 10.31
CA GLU A 389 12.88 -7.22 10.10
C GLU A 389 12.08 -8.50 9.78
N ALA A 390 11.08 -8.85 10.58
CA ALA A 390 10.24 -10.02 10.36
C ALA A 390 9.48 -9.93 9.03
N CYS A 391 8.92 -8.75 8.71
CA CYS A 391 8.29 -8.50 7.41
C CYS A 391 9.28 -8.69 6.25
N ALA A 392 10.50 -8.16 6.36
CA ALA A 392 11.54 -8.30 5.35
C ALA A 392 11.95 -9.78 5.16
N ASN A 393 12.13 -10.52 6.25
CA ASN A 393 12.46 -11.94 6.24
C ASN A 393 11.33 -12.76 5.58
N LEU A 394 10.07 -12.56 5.98
CA LEU A 394 8.91 -13.23 5.37
C LEU A 394 8.77 -12.92 3.88
N MET A 395 9.00 -11.67 3.48
CA MET A 395 9.04 -11.30 2.07
C MET A 395 10.17 -12.00 1.31
N TYR A 396 11.35 -12.13 1.93
CA TYR A 396 12.50 -12.78 1.31
C TYR A 396 12.31 -14.29 1.12
N MET A 397 11.54 -14.95 1.99
CA MET A 397 11.32 -16.40 1.93
C MET A 397 10.55 -16.85 0.69
N SER A 398 9.67 -16.02 0.12
CA SER A 398 8.88 -16.36 -1.07
C SER A 398 9.45 -15.76 -2.36
N PHE A 399 9.29 -16.45 -3.50
CA PHE A 399 9.71 -15.88 -4.80
C PHE A 399 8.97 -14.57 -5.10
N THR A 400 7.65 -14.54 -4.90
CA THR A 400 6.80 -13.36 -5.12
C THR A 400 7.19 -12.21 -4.19
N GLY A 401 7.45 -12.49 -2.91
CA GLY A 401 7.91 -11.50 -1.95
C GLY A 401 9.30 -10.95 -2.29
N ARG A 402 10.21 -11.77 -2.84
CA ARG A 402 11.51 -11.28 -3.34
C ARG A 402 11.36 -10.33 -4.53
N GLN A 403 10.45 -10.61 -5.46
CA GLN A 403 10.20 -9.69 -6.59
C GLN A 403 9.57 -8.37 -6.10
N TYR A 404 8.62 -8.46 -5.18
CA TYR A 404 8.03 -7.27 -4.54
C TYR A 404 9.08 -6.46 -3.78
N SER A 405 9.96 -7.11 -3.02
CA SER A 405 11.06 -6.47 -2.29
C SER A 405 12.04 -5.75 -3.23
N LYS A 406 12.40 -6.38 -4.36
CA LYS A 406 13.21 -5.74 -5.42
C LYS A 406 12.53 -4.50 -6.00
N PHE A 407 11.21 -4.56 -6.17
CA PHE A 407 10.45 -3.40 -6.65
C PHE A 407 10.51 -2.24 -5.65
N LEU A 408 10.35 -2.49 -4.36
CA LEU A 408 10.49 -1.46 -3.31
C LEU A 408 11.89 -0.82 -3.33
N ALA A 409 12.94 -1.63 -3.41
CA ALA A 409 14.32 -1.15 -3.51
C ALA A 409 14.55 -0.30 -4.77
N SER A 410 13.98 -0.72 -5.91
CA SER A 410 14.04 0.04 -7.17
C SER A 410 13.37 1.41 -7.04
N SER A 411 12.22 1.49 -6.38
CA SER A 411 11.52 2.76 -6.11
C SER A 411 12.35 3.69 -5.22
N LEU A 412 12.97 3.16 -4.16
CA LEU A 412 13.91 3.90 -3.29
C LEU A 412 15.11 4.43 -4.07
N LYS A 413 15.69 3.62 -4.96
CA LYS A 413 16.81 4.03 -5.82
C LYS A 413 16.40 5.12 -6.81
N LYS A 414 15.21 5.03 -7.42
CA LYS A 414 14.69 6.11 -8.28
C LYS A 414 14.50 7.41 -7.51
N LEU A 415 13.98 7.33 -6.28
CA LEU A 415 13.83 8.47 -5.40
C LEU A 415 15.20 9.09 -5.06
N PHE A 416 16.20 8.25 -4.79
CA PHE A 416 17.58 8.66 -4.57
C PHE A 416 18.17 9.38 -5.79
N GLU A 417 18.13 8.76 -6.97
CA GLU A 417 18.71 9.34 -8.20
C GLU A 417 18.03 10.67 -8.57
N ARG A 418 16.71 10.81 -8.36
CA ARG A 418 16.00 12.07 -8.58
C ARG A 418 16.50 13.21 -7.69
N ASN A 419 16.98 12.88 -6.50
CA ASN A 419 17.45 13.83 -5.49
C ASN A 419 18.97 13.74 -5.26
N TYR A 420 19.70 13.10 -6.18
CA TYR A 420 21.11 12.75 -6.02
C TYR A 420 21.98 13.96 -5.67
N ASP A 421 21.76 15.09 -6.34
CA ASP A 421 22.55 16.30 -6.14
C ASP A 421 22.51 16.82 -4.71
N MET A 422 21.38 16.67 -4.03
CA MET A 422 21.23 17.05 -2.62
C MET A 422 21.78 15.95 -1.71
N LEU A 423 21.44 14.69 -2.00
CA LEU A 423 21.81 13.56 -1.14
C LEU A 423 23.31 13.30 -1.10
N ARG A 424 24.01 13.43 -2.23
CA ARG A 424 25.48 13.24 -2.29
C ARG A 424 26.26 14.22 -1.42
N THR A 425 25.63 15.29 -0.92
CA THR A 425 26.27 16.24 0.01
C THR A 425 26.34 15.70 1.43
N ASN A 426 25.61 14.62 1.74
CA ASN A 426 25.71 13.92 3.02
C ASN A 426 26.84 12.88 2.96
N PRO A 427 27.95 13.06 3.69
CA PRO A 427 29.09 12.15 3.64
C PRO A 427 28.80 10.76 4.23
N ALA A 428 27.69 10.58 4.96
CA ALA A 428 27.30 9.30 5.52
C ALA A 428 26.72 8.33 4.47
N ILE A 429 26.33 8.82 3.29
CA ILE A 429 25.70 8.00 2.25
C ILE A 429 26.74 7.27 1.42
N ASP A 430 26.64 5.93 1.36
CA ASP A 430 27.35 5.11 0.39
C ASP A 430 26.60 5.09 -0.95
N VAL A 431 26.97 6.01 -1.83
CA VAL A 431 26.37 6.14 -3.18
C VAL A 431 26.51 4.85 -4.00
N GLU A 432 27.64 4.15 -3.87
CA GLU A 432 27.87 2.92 -4.62
C GLU A 432 27.01 1.77 -4.07
N GLY A 433 26.93 1.65 -2.75
CA GLY A 433 26.01 0.75 -2.04
C GLY A 433 24.55 0.95 -2.45
N VAL A 434 24.09 2.20 -2.50
CA VAL A 434 22.72 2.53 -2.96
C VAL A 434 22.47 2.05 -4.38
N ARG A 435 23.41 2.29 -5.30
CA ARG A 435 23.28 1.89 -6.71
C ARG A 435 23.34 0.37 -6.89
N LYS A 436 24.08 -0.33 -6.03
CA LYS A 436 24.17 -1.80 -6.02
C LYS A 436 23.01 -2.47 -5.31
N ALA A 437 22.30 -1.78 -4.43
CA ALA A 437 21.19 -2.34 -3.67
C ALA A 437 20.14 -3.00 -4.59
N VAL A 438 19.79 -4.23 -4.25
CA VAL A 438 18.77 -5.07 -4.86
C VAL A 438 17.54 -5.14 -3.94
N TYR A 439 17.73 -5.06 -2.63
CA TYR A 439 16.69 -5.15 -1.61
C TYR A 439 16.67 -3.92 -0.68
N PRO A 440 15.54 -3.61 0.00
CA PRO A 440 15.41 -2.43 0.85
C PRO A 440 16.43 -2.38 1.99
N PHE A 441 16.74 -3.51 2.62
CA PHE A 441 17.75 -3.59 3.68
C PHE A 441 19.14 -3.09 3.24
N GLU A 442 19.54 -3.43 2.01
CA GLU A 442 20.83 -2.98 1.44
C GLU A 442 20.80 -1.47 1.18
N TYR A 443 19.68 -0.95 0.68
CA TYR A 443 19.47 0.48 0.51
C TYR A 443 19.49 1.21 1.86
N ASP A 444 18.80 0.68 2.87
CA ASP A 444 18.73 1.26 4.21
C ASP A 444 20.11 1.32 4.85
N THR A 445 20.90 0.25 4.72
CA THR A 445 22.28 0.21 5.21
C THR A 445 23.17 1.24 4.52
N ALA A 446 23.00 1.45 3.21
CA ALA A 446 23.82 2.39 2.44
C ALA A 446 23.38 3.86 2.53
N CYS A 447 22.11 4.13 2.89
CA CYS A 447 21.54 5.47 2.83
C CYS A 447 20.69 5.82 4.05
N THR A 448 19.56 5.14 4.27
CA THR A 448 18.57 5.54 5.28
C THR A 448 19.15 5.54 6.70
N ALA A 449 19.83 4.46 7.09
CA ALA A 449 20.40 4.29 8.42
C ALA A 449 21.53 5.29 8.71
N PRO A 450 22.56 5.43 7.84
CA PRO A 450 23.63 6.41 8.05
C PRO A 450 23.11 7.85 8.13
N VAL A 451 22.13 8.23 7.30
CA VAL A 451 21.53 9.58 7.30
C VAL A 451 20.77 9.86 8.60
N ALA A 452 20.13 8.84 9.16
CA ALA A 452 19.36 8.94 10.40
C ALA A 452 20.20 8.69 11.67
N GLY A 453 21.49 8.37 11.53
CA GLY A 453 22.39 8.11 12.66
C GLY A 453 22.32 6.70 13.25
N PHE A 454 21.71 5.75 12.53
CA PHE A 454 21.66 4.33 12.92
C PHE A 454 22.91 3.58 12.49
N ARG A 455 23.22 2.45 13.16
CA ARG A 455 24.40 1.63 12.83
C ARG A 455 24.16 0.79 11.59
N THR A 456 22.96 0.24 11.42
CA THR A 456 22.59 -0.62 10.29
C THR A 456 21.12 -0.45 9.88
N GLY A 457 20.76 -0.83 8.65
CA GLY A 457 19.35 -1.05 8.29
C GLY A 457 18.81 -2.15 9.21
N GLY A 458 17.70 -1.93 9.89
CA GLY A 458 17.18 -2.82 10.95
C GLY A 458 17.13 -2.16 12.33
N ASP A 459 17.94 -1.16 12.64
CA ASP A 459 17.84 -0.46 13.94
C ASP A 459 16.52 0.35 14.12
N GLN A 460 15.62 0.30 13.13
CA GLN A 460 14.28 0.92 13.13
C GLN A 460 13.18 -0.04 13.66
N ASP A 461 13.55 -1.16 14.28
CA ASP A 461 12.65 -2.31 14.59
C ASP A 461 11.61 -2.11 15.72
N LYS A 462 11.35 -0.89 16.16
CA LYS A 462 10.33 -0.66 17.21
C LYS A 462 9.00 -0.28 16.60
N ALA A 463 8.17 -1.24 16.22
CA ALA A 463 6.75 -0.99 16.02
C ALA A 463 5.86 -1.96 16.81
N PHE A 464 4.55 -1.67 16.85
CA PHE A 464 3.60 -2.15 17.87
C PHE A 464 3.76 -3.63 18.27
N PRO A 465 4.11 -3.91 19.53
CA PRO A 465 4.10 -5.27 20.02
C PRO A 465 2.66 -5.66 20.38
N LEU A 466 2.20 -6.77 19.80
CA LEU A 466 0.77 -7.13 19.73
C LEU A 466 0.14 -7.34 21.11
N GLN A 467 0.91 -7.81 22.09
CA GLN A 467 0.44 -8.06 23.45
C GLN A 467 0.18 -6.74 24.20
N GLU A 468 1.00 -5.73 23.96
CA GLU A 468 0.90 -4.40 24.55
C GLU A 468 -0.21 -3.58 23.88
N VAL A 469 -0.48 -3.81 22.59
CA VAL A 469 -1.68 -3.29 21.92
C VAL A 469 -2.94 -3.84 22.60
N GLN A 470 -2.98 -5.13 22.92
CA GLN A 470 -4.13 -5.75 23.60
C GLN A 470 -4.33 -5.21 25.03
N ALA A 471 -3.26 -4.78 25.69
CA ALA A 471 -3.32 -4.17 27.02
C ALA A 471 -3.68 -2.67 26.99
N ASN A 472 -3.67 -2.02 25.82
CA ASN A 472 -3.91 -0.59 25.70
C ASN A 472 -5.38 -0.28 25.38
N PRO A 473 -6.13 0.40 26.26
CA PRO A 473 -7.56 0.68 26.05
C PRO A 473 -7.83 1.68 24.91
N TYR A 474 -6.79 2.36 24.41
CA TYR A 474 -6.87 3.33 23.31
C TYR A 474 -6.44 2.74 21.96
N LEU A 475 -6.18 1.44 21.88
CA LEU A 475 -5.81 0.77 20.64
C LEU A 475 -6.78 -0.38 20.35
N VAL A 476 -7.22 -0.46 19.10
CA VAL A 476 -8.00 -1.60 18.59
C VAL A 476 -7.33 -2.12 17.34
N TYR A 477 -7.14 -3.44 17.27
CA TYR A 477 -6.52 -4.10 16.15
C TYR A 477 -7.57 -4.81 15.28
N THR A 478 -7.60 -4.49 13.99
CA THR A 478 -8.52 -5.11 13.02
C THR A 478 -7.73 -5.91 11.98
N THR A 479 -8.06 -7.19 11.84
CA THR A 479 -7.45 -8.09 10.86
C THR A 479 -8.47 -8.61 9.86
N THR A 480 -8.07 -8.82 8.61
CA THR A 480 -8.87 -9.54 7.62
C THR A 480 -8.40 -10.98 7.46
N SER A 481 -9.31 -11.89 7.11
CA SER A 481 -9.07 -13.34 7.05
C SER A 481 -8.00 -13.78 6.03
N ILE A 482 -7.78 -13.00 4.97
CA ILE A 482 -6.80 -13.31 3.91
C ILE A 482 -5.64 -12.32 3.83
N GLY A 483 -5.70 -11.23 4.61
CA GLY A 483 -4.78 -10.11 4.53
C GLY A 483 -4.78 -9.36 3.18
N GLY A 484 -3.74 -8.57 2.98
CA GLY A 484 -3.53 -7.69 1.82
C GLY A 484 -2.86 -6.41 2.29
N HIS A 485 -1.81 -5.94 1.60
CA HIS A 485 -1.13 -4.71 2.04
C HIS A 485 -1.96 -3.48 1.68
N LEU A 486 -2.47 -3.42 0.44
CA LEU A 486 -3.27 -2.32 -0.12
C LEU A 486 -4.40 -2.80 -1.03
N GLY A 487 -4.69 -4.12 -1.02
CA GLY A 487 -5.54 -4.77 -2.01
C GLY A 487 -7.02 -4.79 -1.64
N TRP A 488 -7.37 -5.53 -0.58
CA TRP A 488 -8.72 -5.77 -0.05
C TRP A 488 -9.89 -5.59 -1.03
N PHE A 489 -9.80 -6.21 -2.20
CA PHE A 489 -10.82 -6.19 -3.23
C PHE A 489 -11.94 -7.17 -2.89
N GLU A 490 -13.17 -6.69 -3.04
CA GLU A 490 -14.39 -7.47 -2.93
C GLU A 490 -14.86 -7.98 -4.30
N TRP A 491 -15.96 -8.74 -4.33
CA TRP A 491 -16.50 -9.35 -5.56
C TRP A 491 -16.70 -8.35 -6.72
N ASP A 492 -17.03 -7.10 -6.42
CA ASP A 492 -17.24 -6.06 -7.41
C ASP A 492 -15.94 -5.43 -7.92
N MET A 493 -14.77 -5.81 -7.40
CA MET A 493 -13.48 -5.12 -7.57
C MET A 493 -13.41 -3.73 -6.92
N GLY A 494 -14.34 -3.40 -6.02
CA GLY A 494 -14.21 -2.28 -5.10
C GLY A 494 -13.22 -2.62 -3.98
N GLN A 495 -12.50 -1.62 -3.48
CA GLN A 495 -11.62 -1.79 -2.32
C GLN A 495 -12.43 -1.64 -1.03
N TRP A 496 -12.21 -2.54 -0.09
CA TRP A 496 -12.97 -2.60 1.17
C TRP A 496 -12.51 -1.56 2.19
N PHE A 497 -11.19 -1.29 2.29
CA PHE A 497 -10.61 -0.47 3.36
C PHE A 497 -11.13 0.99 3.49
N PRO A 498 -11.63 1.68 2.43
CA PRO A 498 -12.26 2.99 2.62
C PRO A 498 -13.50 2.94 3.53
N LYS A 499 -14.24 1.83 3.51
CA LYS A 499 -15.48 1.64 4.30
C LYS A 499 -15.21 1.66 5.82
N PRO A 500 -14.32 0.83 6.40
CA PRO A 500 -14.02 0.89 7.83
C PRO A 500 -13.35 2.20 8.24
N ILE A 501 -12.54 2.84 7.38
CA ILE A 501 -11.93 4.15 7.69
C ILE A 501 -13.01 5.23 7.85
N ALA A 502 -13.88 5.36 6.85
CA ALA A 502 -14.97 6.34 6.89
C ALA A 502 -16.02 6.01 7.94
N GLY A 503 -16.33 4.72 8.14
CA GLY A 503 -17.20 4.24 9.21
C GLY A 503 -16.69 4.67 10.58
N PHE A 504 -15.40 4.42 10.87
CA PHE A 504 -14.80 4.72 12.15
C PHE A 504 -14.79 6.23 12.44
N PHE A 505 -14.27 7.04 11.51
CA PHE A 505 -14.26 8.49 11.69
C PHE A 505 -15.66 9.09 11.72
N GLY A 506 -16.59 8.59 10.91
CA GLY A 506 -17.99 9.03 10.93
C GLY A 506 -18.70 8.67 12.23
N ARG A 507 -18.38 7.51 12.84
CA ARG A 507 -18.94 7.10 14.13
C ARG A 507 -18.39 7.97 15.26
N MET A 508 -17.09 8.28 15.23
CA MET A 508 -16.46 9.22 16.16
C MET A 508 -17.09 10.62 16.09
N GLU A 509 -17.40 11.13 14.89
CA GLU A 509 -18.15 12.40 14.72
C GLU A 509 -19.58 12.29 15.24
N LYS A 510 -20.32 11.24 14.86
CA LYS A 510 -21.73 11.04 15.26
C LYS A 510 -21.89 10.96 16.78
N LEU A 511 -20.95 10.33 17.47
CA LEU A 511 -20.94 10.21 18.93
C LEU A 511 -20.35 11.43 19.64
N LYS A 512 -19.90 12.45 18.90
CA LYS A 512 -19.22 13.64 19.43
C LYS A 512 -17.94 13.33 20.22
N LEU A 513 -17.35 12.15 20.04
CA LEU A 513 -16.08 11.76 20.66
C LEU A 513 -14.91 12.62 20.13
N ILE A 514 -15.07 13.19 18.93
CA ILE A 514 -14.09 14.14 18.38
C ILE A 514 -14.13 15.52 19.07
N ASP A 515 -15.22 15.84 19.76
CA ASP A 515 -15.43 17.12 20.45
C ASP A 515 -15.01 17.05 21.93
N GLU A 516 -14.80 15.84 22.48
CA GLU A 516 -14.39 15.66 23.87
C GLU A 516 -13.01 16.28 24.14
N PRO A 517 -12.78 16.90 25.32
CA PRO A 517 -11.46 17.41 25.69
C PRO A 517 -10.41 16.31 25.62
N SER A 518 -9.20 16.61 25.12
CA SER A 518 -8.08 15.68 25.29
C SER A 518 -7.82 15.46 26.78
N VAL A 519 -7.34 14.27 27.16
CA VAL A 519 -7.14 13.83 28.54
C VAL A 519 -6.41 14.88 29.40
N VAL A 520 -5.53 15.68 28.80
CA VAL A 520 -4.80 16.78 29.46
C VAL A 520 -5.69 17.83 30.11
N ASN A 521 -6.89 18.13 29.58
CA ASN A 521 -7.82 19.07 30.23
C ASN A 521 -8.51 18.48 31.48
N ALA A 522 -8.36 17.17 31.73
CA ALA A 522 -8.82 16.52 32.95
C ALA A 522 -7.69 16.33 33.99
N ILE A 523 -6.42 16.57 33.61
CA ILE A 523 -5.21 16.33 34.42
C ILE A 523 -4.71 17.65 35.06
N ASP A 524 -5.61 18.51 35.54
CA ASP A 524 -5.22 19.64 36.41
C ASP A 524 -4.86 19.19 37.86
N ASN A 525 -4.89 17.88 38.15
CA ASN A 525 -4.47 17.27 39.43
C ASN A 525 -3.33 16.25 39.22
N VAL A 526 -2.17 16.74 38.77
CA VAL A 526 -0.99 15.93 38.36
C VAL A 526 -0.41 15.08 39.50
N GLU A 527 -0.45 15.53 40.76
CA GLU A 527 0.27 14.86 41.85
C GLU A 527 -0.32 13.49 42.26
N GLU A 528 -1.63 13.26 42.09
CA GLU A 528 -2.27 12.01 42.54
C GLU A 528 -2.21 10.87 41.49
N THR A 529 -1.87 11.21 40.24
CA THR A 529 -1.96 10.27 39.10
C THR A 529 -0.61 9.63 38.77
N GLU A 530 0.49 10.35 38.96
CA GLU A 530 1.85 9.81 38.78
C GLU A 530 2.18 8.73 39.83
N GLU A 531 1.67 8.84 41.06
CA GLU A 531 1.87 7.85 42.12
C GLU A 531 1.10 6.54 41.84
N LYS A 532 -0.07 6.63 41.20
CA LYS A 532 -0.87 5.46 40.78
C LYS A 532 -0.34 4.77 39.52
N LEU A 533 0.22 5.52 38.58
CA LEU A 533 0.81 4.95 37.37
C LEU A 533 2.20 4.36 37.66
N SER A 534 3.04 5.01 38.47
CA SER A 534 4.37 4.45 38.79
C SER A 534 4.32 3.14 39.60
N SER A 535 3.28 2.98 40.43
CA SER A 535 3.04 1.75 41.22
C SER A 535 2.55 0.58 40.34
N SER A 536 1.60 0.80 39.43
CA SER A 536 1.08 -0.29 38.58
C SER A 536 2.10 -0.82 37.56
N TRP A 537 3.01 0.04 37.10
CA TRP A 537 4.08 -0.35 36.19
C TRP A 537 5.18 -1.16 36.90
N HIS A 538 5.48 -0.86 38.16
CA HIS A 538 6.42 -1.66 38.96
C HIS A 538 5.87 -3.07 39.21
N ASP A 539 4.59 -3.19 39.58
CA ASP A 539 3.96 -4.48 39.87
C ASP A 539 3.85 -5.36 38.61
N SER A 540 3.53 -4.77 37.46
CA SER A 540 3.45 -5.48 36.17
C SER A 540 4.82 -5.97 35.67
N ILE A 541 5.88 -5.19 35.91
CA ILE A 541 7.26 -5.59 35.58
C ILE A 541 7.73 -6.69 36.53
N LEU A 542 7.37 -6.63 37.82
CA LEU A 542 7.69 -7.67 38.80
C LEU A 542 6.99 -9.00 38.47
N GLU A 543 5.71 -8.98 38.09
CA GLU A 543 5.00 -10.20 37.64
C GLU A 543 5.63 -10.79 36.37
N LEU A 544 6.03 -9.97 35.40
CA LEU A 544 6.75 -10.42 34.20
C LEU A 544 8.14 -10.97 34.52
N PHE A 545 8.85 -10.39 35.50
CA PHE A 545 10.15 -10.87 35.96
C PHE A 545 10.03 -12.21 36.72
N LEU A 546 8.96 -12.39 37.48
CA LEU A 546 8.67 -13.64 38.20
C LEU A 546 8.23 -14.76 37.24
N LEU A 547 7.47 -14.44 36.20
CA LEU A 547 7.12 -15.40 35.14
C LEU A 547 8.35 -15.83 34.30
N ALA A 548 9.31 -14.94 34.11
CA ALA A 548 10.51 -15.22 33.31
C ALA A 548 11.56 -16.08 34.04
N LEU A 549 11.45 -16.25 35.36
CA LEU A 549 12.46 -16.92 36.17
C LEU A 549 12.20 -18.40 36.46
N ASP A 550 11.05 -18.96 36.06
CA ASP A 550 10.70 -20.40 36.14
C ASP A 550 11.29 -21.11 37.38
N ILE A 551 11.09 -20.52 38.57
CA ILE A 551 11.44 -21.14 39.84
C ILE A 551 10.20 -21.93 40.26
N PRO A 552 10.25 -23.28 40.26
CA PRO A 552 9.12 -24.06 40.72
C PRO A 552 8.89 -23.78 42.20
N ASP A 553 7.66 -23.41 42.52
CA ASP A 553 7.10 -23.33 43.87
C ASP A 553 7.59 -24.51 44.72
N PHE A 554 8.55 -24.25 45.60
CA PHE A 554 8.73 -25.08 46.79
C PHE A 554 7.89 -24.46 47.88
N GLY A 555 6.68 -25.01 48.05
CA GLY A 555 5.84 -24.69 49.18
C GLY A 555 6.58 -24.91 50.49
N VAL A 556 6.59 -23.87 51.32
CA VAL A 556 6.57 -23.93 52.78
C VAL A 556 5.70 -22.80 53.29
#